data_AF-A0A1V4QX94-F1
#
_entry.id   AF-A0A1V4QX94-F1
#
_cell.length_a   1.000
_cell.length_b   1.000
_cell.length_c   1.000
_cell.angle_alpha   90.00
_cell.angle_beta   90.00
_cell.angle_gamma   90.00
#
_symmetry.space_group_name_H-M   'P 1'
#
loop_
_entity.id
_entity.type
_entity.pdbx_description
1 polymer ?
#
loop_
_entity_poly.entity_id
_entity_poly.type
_entity_poly.pdbx_seq_one_letter_code
_entity_poly.pdbx_strand_id
1 'polypeptide(L)'
;MSLRHGTIMVVLLLAGLCGCKGKAKEMSDYPYYLSVLEERWETAVQDARSGRPNVGISIVLLKDMEGAILTMKRSYKGPNREAAIAKLEQLARELRAEFNKEINLATVDLKLRPGYTEKDVGATIEKFYPRYRAFAEMVKE
;
A
#
# COMPACT_ATOMS: atom_id res chain seq x y z
N MET A 1 38.97 -60.15 -6.64
CA MET A 1 37.82 -59.99 -7.57
C MET A 1 36.59 -59.62 -6.78
N SER A 2 35.68 -58.86 -7.41
CA SER A 2 34.45 -58.21 -6.90
C SER A 2 34.67 -56.89 -6.14
N LEU A 3 34.40 -55.73 -6.77
CA LEU A 3 33.07 -55.09 -6.98
C LEU A 3 32.51 -54.62 -5.63
N ARG A 4 32.18 -53.35 -5.34
CA ARG A 4 31.78 -52.20 -6.16
C ARG A 4 31.91 -50.93 -5.32
N HIS A 5 32.24 -49.84 -6.00
CA HIS A 5 32.07 -48.47 -5.54
C HIS A 5 30.56 -48.20 -5.37
N GLY A 6 30.10 -47.96 -4.14
CA GLY A 6 28.82 -47.31 -3.85
C GLY A 6 29.13 -45.95 -3.24
N THR A 7 29.00 -44.82 -3.95
CA THR A 7 27.75 -44.03 -4.01
C THR A 7 27.09 -44.05 -2.62
N ILE A 8 27.20 -43.00 -1.81
CA ILE A 8 26.30 -41.84 -1.87
C ILE A 8 27.05 -40.64 -1.26
N MET A 9 27.65 -39.84 -2.14
CA MET A 9 27.70 -38.38 -1.95
C MET A 9 26.40 -37.85 -2.55
N VAL A 10 25.87 -36.73 -2.05
CA VAL A 10 24.66 -36.01 -2.50
C VAL A 10 23.35 -36.41 -1.79
N VAL A 11 23.22 -36.03 -0.52
CA VAL A 11 21.92 -35.64 0.09
C VAL A 11 22.15 -34.41 0.99
N LEU A 12 22.70 -33.33 0.43
CA LEU A 12 22.87 -32.05 1.13
C LEU A 12 22.47 -30.84 0.26
N LEU A 13 21.68 -31.08 -0.79
CA LEU A 13 21.32 -30.06 -1.80
C LEU A 13 19.81 -29.88 -2.01
N LEU A 14 18.96 -30.37 -1.09
CA LEU A 14 17.49 -30.26 -1.19
C LEU A 14 16.81 -29.43 -0.09
N ALA A 15 17.57 -28.84 0.84
CA ALA A 15 17.00 -27.95 1.87
C ALA A 15 16.97 -26.46 1.46
N GLY A 16 17.26 -26.13 0.20
CA GLY A 16 17.38 -24.73 -0.27
C GLY A 16 16.27 -24.21 -1.19
N LEU A 17 15.35 -25.07 -1.64
CA LEU A 17 14.41 -24.73 -2.70
C LEU A 17 13.06 -25.41 -2.46
N CYS A 18 12.18 -24.74 -1.73
CA CYS A 18 10.74 -24.66 -2.03
C CYS A 18 10.01 -23.99 -0.85
N GLY A 19 9.51 -22.76 -1.04
CA GLY A 19 8.47 -22.23 -0.14
C GLY A 19 8.50 -20.73 0.10
N CYS A 20 9.62 -20.15 0.53
CA CYS A 20 9.60 -18.76 1.04
C CYS A 20 9.83 -17.68 -0.02
N LYS A 21 10.56 -17.96 -1.12
CA LYS A 21 10.90 -16.93 -2.13
C LYS A 21 9.72 -16.54 -3.03
N GLY A 22 8.78 -17.45 -3.30
CA GLY A 22 7.62 -17.20 -4.16
C GLY A 22 6.59 -16.28 -3.50
N LYS A 23 6.17 -16.60 -2.26
CA LYS A 23 5.23 -15.77 -1.50
C LYS A 23 5.78 -14.40 -1.14
N ALA A 24 7.07 -14.30 -0.84
CA ALA A 24 7.72 -13.01 -0.60
C ALA A 24 7.76 -12.14 -1.87
N LYS A 25 7.87 -12.75 -3.05
CA LYS A 25 7.84 -12.04 -4.34
C LYS A 25 6.44 -11.54 -4.66
N GLU A 26 5.40 -12.38 -4.49
CA GLU A 26 4.00 -11.97 -4.63
C GLU A 26 3.63 -10.81 -3.70
N MET A 27 4.08 -10.83 -2.44
CA MET A 27 3.88 -9.73 -1.49
C MET A 27 4.69 -8.46 -1.83
N SER A 28 5.63 -8.54 -2.78
CA SER A 28 6.46 -7.42 -3.22
C SER A 28 6.08 -6.88 -4.61
N ASP A 29 5.10 -7.50 -5.25
CA ASP A 29 4.69 -7.16 -6.60
C ASP A 29 3.54 -6.15 -6.60
N TYR A 30 3.48 -5.37 -7.68
CA TYR A 30 2.56 -4.26 -7.84
C TYR A 30 1.08 -4.58 -7.61
N PRO A 31 0.53 -5.71 -8.12
CA PRO A 31 -0.89 -6.03 -7.92
C PRO A 31 -1.28 -6.19 -6.44
N TYR A 32 -0.39 -6.73 -5.62
CA TYR A 32 -0.64 -6.93 -4.18
C TYR A 32 -0.72 -5.60 -3.42
N TYR A 33 0.20 -4.67 -3.69
CA TYR A 33 0.17 -3.36 -3.03
C TYR A 33 -1.06 -2.54 -3.43
N LEU A 34 -1.51 -2.65 -4.69
CA LEU A 34 -2.75 -2.00 -5.10
C LEU A 34 -3.98 -2.59 -4.42
N SER A 35 -4.08 -3.92 -4.30
CA SER A 35 -5.24 -4.54 -3.64
C SER A 35 -5.31 -4.16 -2.16
N VAL A 36 -4.16 -4.12 -1.47
CA VAL A 36 -4.09 -3.66 -0.07
C VAL A 36 -4.48 -2.18 0.03
N LEU A 37 -3.98 -1.33 -0.87
CA LEU A 37 -4.34 0.08 -0.90
C LEU A 37 -5.86 0.27 -1.16
N GLU A 38 -6.45 -0.53 -2.05
CA GLU A 38 -7.88 -0.50 -2.34
C GLU A 38 -8.70 -0.87 -1.10
N GLU A 39 -8.39 -1.99 -0.45
CA GLU A 39 -9.06 -2.42 0.79
C GLU A 39 -8.98 -1.35 1.89
N ARG A 40 -7.83 -0.67 2.00
CA ARG A 40 -7.62 0.39 2.99
C ARG A 40 -8.44 1.64 2.69
N TRP A 41 -8.57 2.03 1.42
CA TRP A 41 -9.44 3.12 1.01
C TRP A 41 -10.92 2.80 1.24
N GLU A 42 -11.36 1.57 0.91
CA GLU A 42 -12.72 1.12 1.18
C GLU A 42 -13.04 1.13 2.68
N THR A 43 -12.11 0.64 3.51
CA THR A 43 -12.27 0.68 4.98
C THR A 43 -12.38 2.12 5.48
N ALA A 44 -11.48 3.00 5.02
CA ALA A 44 -11.46 4.40 5.45
C ALA A 44 -12.74 5.15 5.07
N VAL A 45 -13.29 4.91 3.87
CA VAL A 45 -14.54 5.57 3.46
C VAL A 45 -15.75 5.00 4.20
N GLN A 46 -15.76 3.70 4.50
CA GLN A 46 -16.81 3.09 5.33
C GLN A 46 -16.80 3.65 6.75
N ASP A 47 -15.61 3.74 7.37
CA ASP A 47 -15.44 4.35 8.70
C ASP A 47 -15.89 5.82 8.69
N ALA A 48 -15.52 6.59 7.67
CA ALA A 48 -15.95 7.98 7.53
C ALA A 48 -17.48 8.12 7.48
N ARG A 49 -18.15 7.24 6.71
CA ARG A 49 -19.61 7.22 6.55
C ARG A 49 -20.36 6.70 7.78
N SER A 50 -19.70 5.91 8.62
CA SER A 50 -20.30 5.36 9.85
C SER A 50 -20.61 6.43 10.91
N GLY A 51 -20.12 7.66 10.72
CA GLY A 51 -20.24 8.75 11.70
C GLY A 51 -19.23 8.67 12.84
N ARG A 52 -18.32 7.68 12.82
CA ARG A 52 -17.18 7.55 13.74
C ARG A 52 -15.86 7.37 12.95
N PRO A 53 -15.36 8.43 12.29
CA PRO A 53 -14.17 8.31 11.45
C PRO A 53 -12.93 7.98 12.29
N ASN A 54 -12.23 6.92 11.91
CA ASN A 54 -10.98 6.53 12.57
C ASN A 54 -9.83 7.42 12.10
N VAL A 55 -9.44 8.43 12.88
CA VAL A 55 -8.30 9.32 12.55
C VAL A 55 -7.00 8.53 12.32
N GLY A 56 -6.82 7.39 13.01
CA GLY A 56 -5.69 6.48 12.83
C GLY A 56 -5.47 6.01 11.39
N ILE A 57 -6.56 5.84 10.63
CA ILE A 57 -6.50 5.32 9.26
C ILE A 57 -5.85 6.31 8.29
N SER A 58 -5.84 7.61 8.62
CA SER A 58 -5.21 8.65 7.80
C SER A 58 -3.70 8.41 7.60
N ILE A 59 -2.98 8.03 8.66
CA ILE A 59 -1.55 7.70 8.59
C ILE A 59 -1.33 6.42 7.79
N VAL A 60 -2.20 5.43 7.99
CA VAL A 60 -2.13 4.16 7.27
C VAL A 60 -2.28 4.41 5.77
N LEU A 61 -3.29 5.18 5.36
CA LEU A 61 -3.46 5.58 3.96
C LEU A 61 -2.23 6.28 3.39
N LEU A 62 -1.65 7.25 4.11
CA LEU A 62 -0.44 7.95 3.63
C LEU A 62 0.74 6.98 3.43
N LYS A 63 0.96 6.05 4.38
CA LYS A 63 2.03 5.05 4.29
C LYS A 63 1.79 4.05 3.18
N ASP A 64 0.56 3.58 3.01
CA ASP A 64 0.21 2.62 1.97
C ASP A 64 0.31 3.24 0.58
N MET A 65 -0.06 4.52 0.42
CA MET A 65 0.17 5.27 -0.81
C MET A 65 1.67 5.39 -1.14
N GLU A 66 2.52 5.69 -0.16
CA GLU A 66 3.98 5.74 -0.35
C GLU A 66 4.55 4.38 -0.72
N GLY A 67 4.10 3.30 -0.07
CA GLY A 67 4.46 1.93 -0.41
C GLY A 67 4.06 1.58 -1.85
N ALA A 68 2.83 1.92 -2.24
CA ALA A 68 2.35 1.71 -3.60
C ALA A 68 3.16 2.50 -4.64
N ILE A 69 3.50 3.77 -4.39
CA ILE A 69 4.36 4.58 -5.27
C ILE A 69 5.73 3.91 -5.45
N LEU A 70 6.36 3.47 -4.36
CA LEU A 70 7.66 2.81 -4.40
C LEU A 70 7.60 1.50 -5.21
N THR A 71 6.57 0.69 -4.98
CA THR A 71 6.37 -0.56 -5.72
C THR A 71 6.09 -0.30 -7.19
N MET A 72 5.25 0.67 -7.54
CA MET A 72 4.99 1.09 -8.92
C MET A 72 6.27 1.49 -9.65
N LYS A 73 7.11 2.30 -9.01
CA LYS A 73 8.41 2.69 -9.56
C LYS A 73 9.32 1.49 -9.83
N ARG A 74 9.19 0.40 -9.07
CA ARG A 74 10.02 -0.79 -9.24
C ARG A 74 9.47 -1.79 -10.27
N SER A 75 8.15 -2.01 -10.29
CA SER A 75 7.58 -3.18 -10.96
C SER A 75 6.37 -2.91 -11.85
N TYR A 76 5.78 -1.70 -11.85
CA TYR A 76 4.67 -1.41 -12.76
C TYR A 76 5.17 -1.24 -14.19
N LYS A 77 4.60 -2.01 -15.13
CA LYS A 77 4.99 -2.08 -16.55
C LYS A 77 3.90 -1.63 -17.52
N GLY A 78 2.80 -1.07 -17.03
CA GLY A 78 1.71 -0.61 -17.88
C GLY A 78 2.13 0.52 -18.83
N PRO A 79 1.46 0.68 -19.98
CA PRO A 79 1.82 1.68 -21.00
C PRO A 79 1.70 3.13 -20.50
N ASN A 80 0.96 3.36 -19.41
CA ASN A 80 0.76 4.65 -18.77
C ASN A 80 1.61 4.83 -17.49
N ARG A 81 2.68 4.05 -17.31
CA ARG A 81 3.52 4.01 -16.09
C ARG A 81 3.84 5.38 -15.48
N GLU A 82 4.46 6.27 -16.25
CA GLU A 82 4.87 7.59 -15.75
C GLU A 82 3.66 8.42 -15.29
N ALA A 83 2.59 8.41 -16.08
CA ALA A 83 1.38 9.14 -15.76
C ALA A 83 0.69 8.57 -14.50
N ALA A 84 0.68 7.25 -14.33
CA ALA A 84 0.08 6.59 -13.17
C ALA A 84 0.87 6.88 -11.88
N ILE A 85 2.20 6.80 -11.94
CA ILE A 85 3.08 7.16 -10.81
C ILE A 85 2.88 8.63 -10.44
N ALA A 86 2.96 9.54 -11.41
CA ALA A 86 2.78 10.97 -11.17
C ALA A 86 1.41 11.30 -10.56
N LYS A 87 0.35 10.61 -11.01
CA LYS A 87 -1.00 10.76 -10.48
C LYS A 87 -1.09 10.34 -9.02
N LEU A 88 -0.53 9.19 -8.65
CA LEU A 88 -0.56 8.70 -7.28
C LEU A 88 0.31 9.58 -6.35
N GLU A 89 1.47 10.02 -6.82
CA GLU A 89 2.32 10.97 -6.08
C GLU A 89 1.60 12.30 -5.83
N GLN A 90 0.92 12.84 -6.85
CA GLN A 90 0.12 14.04 -6.69
C GLN A 90 -0.97 13.84 -5.64
N LEU A 91 -1.72 12.73 -5.73
CA LEU A 91 -2.78 12.41 -4.79
C LEU A 91 -2.24 12.30 -3.35
N ALA A 92 -1.11 11.62 -3.16
CA ALA A 92 -0.47 11.45 -1.84
C ALA A 92 -0.02 12.80 -1.25
N ARG A 93 0.59 13.67 -2.06
CA ARG A 93 1.02 15.01 -1.62
C ARG A 93 -0.15 15.87 -1.19
N GLU A 94 -1.22 15.90 -1.99
CA GLU A 94 -2.40 16.70 -1.69
C GLU A 94 -3.16 16.18 -0.47
N LEU A 95 -3.30 14.85 -0.34
CA LEU A 95 -3.93 14.24 0.83
C LEU A 95 -3.14 14.57 2.10
N ARG A 96 -1.81 14.40 2.06
CA ARG A 96 -0.93 14.77 3.17
C ARG A 96 -1.07 16.24 3.54
N ALA A 97 -1.21 17.12 2.55
CA ALA A 97 -1.37 18.55 2.79
C ALA A 97 -2.69 18.87 3.51
N GLU A 98 -3.80 18.22 3.15
CA GLU A 98 -5.08 18.39 3.85
C GLU A 98 -5.03 17.81 5.26
N PHE A 99 -4.55 16.57 5.43
CA PHE A 99 -4.37 15.99 6.76
C PHE A 99 -3.41 16.79 7.64
N ASN A 100 -2.40 17.45 7.08
CA ASN A 100 -1.52 18.33 7.86
C ASN A 100 -2.23 19.58 8.41
N LYS A 101 -3.38 19.98 7.86
CA LYS A 101 -4.21 21.07 8.40
C LYS A 101 -5.05 20.59 9.58
N GLU A 102 -5.51 19.35 9.52
CA GLU A 102 -6.46 18.75 10.46
C GLU A 102 -5.77 18.00 11.61
N ILE A 103 -4.61 17.41 11.34
CA ILE A 103 -3.91 16.46 12.19
C ILE A 103 -2.46 16.93 12.40
N ASN A 104 -1.93 16.73 13.60
CA ASN A 104 -0.51 16.85 13.86
C ASN A 104 0.22 15.57 13.40
N LEU A 105 0.67 15.56 12.14
CA LEU A 105 1.42 14.42 11.58
C LEU A 105 2.87 14.32 12.09
N ALA A 106 3.34 15.28 12.89
CA ALA A 106 4.72 15.30 13.42
C ALA A 106 4.86 14.57 14.76
N THR A 107 3.75 14.17 15.39
CA THR A 107 3.75 13.53 16.71
C THR A 107 3.45 12.04 16.62
N VAL A 108 4.04 11.26 17.52
CA VAL A 108 3.76 9.81 17.65
C VAL A 108 2.30 9.59 18.06
N ASP A 109 1.79 10.45 18.93
CA ASP A 109 0.37 10.53 19.25
C ASP A 109 -0.35 11.31 18.16
N LEU A 110 -1.23 10.64 17.44
CA LEU A 110 -2.15 11.28 16.50
C LEU A 110 -3.08 12.21 17.26
N LYS A 111 -2.89 13.52 17.08
CA LYS A 111 -3.72 14.57 17.68
C LYS A 111 -4.33 15.44 16.60
N LEU A 112 -5.61 15.72 16.73
CA LEU A 112 -6.28 16.74 15.93
C LEU A 112 -5.70 18.11 16.25
N ARG A 113 -5.61 18.97 15.25
CA ARG A 113 -5.25 20.38 15.41
C ARG A 113 -6.43 21.16 15.98
N PRO A 114 -6.19 22.29 16.67
CA PRO A 114 -7.27 23.10 17.24
C PRO A 114 -8.30 23.50 16.18
N GLY A 115 -9.58 23.33 16.51
CA GLY A 115 -10.70 23.66 15.62
C GLY A 115 -11.11 22.57 14.63
N TYR A 116 -10.40 21.44 14.58
CA TYR A 116 -10.75 20.29 13.74
C TYR A 116 -11.32 19.14 14.56
N THR A 117 -12.13 18.33 13.90
CA THR A 117 -12.83 17.17 14.45
C THR A 117 -12.52 15.92 13.63
N GLU A 118 -12.84 14.74 14.18
CA GLU A 118 -12.75 13.47 13.44
C GLU A 118 -13.63 13.49 12.18
N LYS A 119 -14.75 14.23 12.21
CA LYS A 119 -15.63 14.40 11.05
C LYS A 119 -14.95 15.14 9.91
N ASP A 120 -14.11 16.12 10.20
CA ASP A 120 -13.36 16.84 9.17
C ASP A 120 -12.36 15.91 8.47
N VAL A 121 -11.67 15.06 9.24
CA VAL A 121 -10.79 14.01 8.70
C VAL A 121 -11.57 13.03 7.83
N GLY A 122 -12.74 12.58 8.30
CA GLY A 122 -13.66 11.75 7.52
C GLY A 122 -14.08 12.40 6.21
N ALA A 123 -14.44 13.69 6.23
CA ALA A 123 -14.81 14.45 5.04
C ALA A 123 -13.64 14.58 4.05
N THR A 124 -12.41 14.75 4.53
CA THR A 124 -11.22 14.74 3.67
C THR A 124 -10.99 13.37 3.03
N ILE A 125 -11.19 12.27 3.76
CA ILE A 125 -11.16 10.92 3.17
C ILE A 125 -12.20 10.78 2.06
N GLU A 126 -13.46 11.17 2.32
CA GLU A 126 -14.53 11.09 1.32
C GLU A 126 -14.27 11.96 0.10
N LYS A 127 -13.69 13.15 0.29
CA LYS A 127 -13.29 14.07 -0.79
C LYS A 127 -12.24 13.44 -1.71
N PHE A 128 -11.31 12.66 -1.15
CA PHE A 128 -10.20 12.07 -1.91
C PHE A 128 -10.52 10.71 -2.50
N TYR A 129 -11.45 9.96 -1.92
CA TYR A 129 -11.80 8.61 -2.35
C TYR A 129 -12.18 8.51 -3.85
N PRO A 130 -13.05 9.38 -4.43
CA PRO A 130 -13.33 9.35 -5.87
C PRO A 130 -12.09 9.57 -6.75
N ARG A 131 -11.13 10.38 -6.27
CA ARG A 131 -9.87 10.66 -6.96
C ARG A 131 -8.95 9.46 -6.93
N TYR A 132 -8.94 8.73 -5.81
CA TYR A 132 -8.28 7.44 -5.70
C TYR A 132 -8.92 6.41 -6.64
N ARG A 133 -10.26 6.30 -6.68
CA ARG A 133 -10.96 5.37 -7.60
C ARG A 133 -10.60 5.66 -9.06
N ALA A 134 -10.55 6.92 -9.47
CA ALA A 134 -10.11 7.28 -10.82
C ALA A 134 -8.66 6.86 -11.12
N PHE A 135 -7.77 6.92 -10.12
CA PHE A 135 -6.42 6.36 -10.23
C PHE A 135 -6.46 4.83 -10.33
N ALA A 136 -7.27 4.14 -9.52
CA ALA A 136 -7.38 2.68 -9.55
C ALA A 136 -7.86 2.19 -10.94
N GLU A 137 -8.85 2.84 -11.54
CA GLU A 137 -9.31 2.51 -12.90
C GLU A 137 -8.23 2.75 -13.96
N MET A 138 -7.36 3.75 -13.78
CA MET A 138 -6.25 4.03 -14.71
C MET A 138 -5.24 2.88 -14.77
N VAL A 139 -5.15 2.07 -13.72
CA VAL A 139 -4.13 1.03 -13.59
C VAL A 139 -4.67 -0.39 -13.52
N LYS A 140 -5.99 -0.55 -13.70
CA LYS A 140 -6.60 -1.85 -13.92
C LYS A 140 -6.20 -2.35 -15.30
N GLU A 141 -5.62 -3.56 -15.31
CA GLU A 141 -5.28 -4.33 -16.52
C GLU A 141 -6.50 -5.10 -17.03
#